data_AF-A0A5A5TB51-F1
#
_entry.id   AF-A0A5A5TB51-F1
#
_cell.length_a   1.000
_cell.length_b   1.000
_cell.length_c   1.000
_cell.angle_alpha   90.00
_cell.angle_beta   90.00
_cell.angle_gamma   90.00
#
_symmetry.space_group_name_H-M   'P 1'
#
loop_
_entity.id
_entity.type
_entity.pdbx_description
1 polymer ?
#
loop_
_entity_poly.entity_id
_entity_poly.type
_entity_poly.pdbx_seq_one_letter_code
_entity_poly.pdbx_strand_id
1 'polypeptide(L)'
;MIEQLSEEELTISDRFSSISGENPLYAAFLGTFYEHDQEHRAQYYLDHHDLPRAIQIREDCVNKIIQAEVPESVKGSFLYNLACFYAMQNQLEKATTLLQEALTLAPRLKEWSLNDPELAALRK
;
A
#
# COMPACT_ATOMS: atom_id res chain seq x y z
N MET A 1 -16.84 13.88 -10.74
CA MET A 1 -16.27 12.86 -11.65
C MET A 1 -16.49 11.45 -11.08
N ILE A 2 -16.11 11.15 -9.84
CA ILE A 2 -16.43 9.86 -9.18
C ILE A 2 -17.94 9.72 -8.90
N GLU A 3 -18.61 10.81 -8.53
CA GLU A 3 -20.07 10.84 -8.26
C GLU A 3 -20.95 10.48 -9.48
N GLN A 4 -20.35 10.31 -10.66
CA GLN A 4 -21.04 9.89 -11.88
C GLN A 4 -20.98 8.38 -12.11
N LEU A 5 -20.21 7.64 -11.31
CA LEU A 5 -20.09 6.19 -11.38
C LEU A 5 -21.02 5.53 -10.36
N SER A 6 -21.71 4.47 -10.77
CA SER A 6 -22.48 3.64 -9.84
C SER A 6 -21.56 2.78 -8.97
N GLU A 7 -22.08 2.27 -7.85
CA GLU A 7 -21.37 1.32 -6.98
C GLU A 7 -20.94 0.05 -7.76
N GLU A 8 -21.80 -0.43 -8.65
CA GLU A 8 -21.49 -1.56 -9.52
C GLU A 8 -20.31 -1.24 -10.45
N GLU A 9 -20.25 -0.03 -11.01
CA GLU A 9 -19.13 0.39 -11.87
C GLU A 9 -17.81 0.51 -11.10
N LEU A 10 -17.87 0.84 -9.81
CA LEU A 10 -16.69 0.92 -8.95
C LEU A 10 -16.18 -0.46 -8.52
N THR A 11 -17.05 -1.46 -8.47
CA THR A 11 -16.77 -2.80 -7.93
C THR A 11 -16.47 -3.85 -9.01
N ILE A 12 -16.87 -3.62 -10.26
CA ILE A 12 -16.51 -4.48 -11.40
C ILE A 12 -14.99 -4.42 -11.67
N SER A 13 -14.36 -5.59 -11.73
CA SER A 13 -12.89 -5.73 -11.88
C SER A 13 -12.37 -5.70 -13.32
N ASP A 14 -13.18 -6.07 -14.32
CA ASP A 14 -12.71 -6.25 -15.71
C ASP A 14 -12.91 -5.01 -16.59
N ARG A 15 -13.96 -4.24 -16.33
CA ARG A 15 -14.38 -3.06 -17.12
C ARG A 15 -13.30 -1.97 -17.21
N PHE A 16 -12.52 -1.78 -16.14
CA PHE A 16 -11.50 -0.73 -16.05
C PHE A 16 -10.08 -1.30 -15.86
N SER A 17 -9.82 -2.47 -16.45
CA SER A 17 -8.55 -3.18 -16.29
C SER A 17 -7.32 -2.42 -16.78
N SER A 18 -7.47 -1.45 -17.68
CA SER A 18 -6.39 -0.53 -18.07
C SER A 18 -5.94 0.42 -16.96
N ILE A 19 -6.77 0.62 -15.93
CA ILE A 19 -6.52 1.53 -14.80
C ILE A 19 -6.15 0.74 -13.54
N SER A 20 -6.96 -0.27 -13.19
CA SER A 20 -6.83 -1.00 -11.91
C SER A 20 -6.31 -2.44 -12.08
N GLY A 21 -5.98 -2.86 -13.30
CA GLY A 21 -5.59 -4.25 -13.59
C GLY A 21 -6.75 -5.20 -13.29
N GLU A 22 -6.48 -6.30 -12.58
CA GLU A 22 -7.51 -7.28 -12.18
C GLU A 22 -8.30 -6.84 -10.94
N ASN A 23 -8.00 -5.66 -10.38
CA ASN A 23 -8.70 -5.16 -9.19
C ASN A 23 -9.91 -4.30 -9.60
N PRO A 24 -10.93 -4.20 -8.73
CA PRO A 24 -11.99 -3.22 -8.88
C PRO A 24 -11.44 -1.80 -9.02
N LEU A 25 -12.17 -0.92 -9.73
CA LEU A 25 -11.74 0.46 -9.92
C LEU A 25 -11.56 1.22 -8.59
N TYR A 26 -12.36 0.91 -7.56
CA TYR A 26 -12.17 1.49 -6.23
C TYR A 26 -10.76 1.25 -5.66
N ALA A 27 -10.08 0.17 -6.03
CA ALA A 27 -8.73 -0.12 -5.54
C ALA A 27 -7.72 0.91 -6.02
N ALA A 28 -7.89 1.44 -7.24
CA ALA A 28 -7.07 2.54 -7.73
C ALA A 28 -7.30 3.81 -6.89
N PHE A 29 -8.55 4.09 -6.49
CA PHE A 29 -8.85 5.21 -5.61
C PHE A 29 -8.25 5.04 -4.20
N LEU A 30 -8.26 3.82 -3.65
CA LEU A 30 -7.62 3.51 -2.37
C LEU A 30 -6.11 3.80 -2.41
N GLY A 31 -5.42 3.42 -3.48
CA GLY A 31 -4.00 3.76 -3.63
C GLY A 31 -3.76 5.25 -3.87
N THR A 32 -4.39 5.81 -4.91
CA THR A 32 -4.08 7.16 -5.40
C THR A 32 -4.54 8.28 -4.46
N PHE A 33 -5.65 8.11 -3.75
CA PHE A 33 -6.18 9.17 -2.87
C PHE A 33 -6.04 8.81 -1.40
N TYR A 34 -6.46 7.61 -0.99
CA TYR A 34 -6.43 7.30 0.42
C TYR A 34 -4.99 7.09 0.94
N GLU A 35 -4.21 6.20 0.32
CA GLU A 35 -2.86 5.88 0.78
C GLU A 35 -1.87 7.03 0.58
N HIS A 36 -1.87 7.63 -0.61
CA HIS A 36 -0.97 8.73 -0.96
C HIS A 36 -1.15 9.96 -0.04
N ASP A 37 -2.40 10.29 0.33
CA ASP A 37 -2.65 11.36 1.32
C ASP A 37 -2.07 11.01 2.69
N GLN A 38 -2.11 9.74 3.11
CA GLN A 38 -1.47 9.32 4.36
C GLN A 38 0.06 9.37 4.28
N GLU A 39 0.64 9.10 3.11
CA GLU A 39 2.07 9.22 2.88
C GLU A 39 2.56 10.66 3.08
N HIS A 40 1.90 11.65 2.47
CA HIS A 40 2.23 13.06 2.69
C HIS A 40 2.10 13.47 4.16
N ARG A 41 1.07 12.98 4.85
CA ARG A 41 0.91 13.23 6.29
C ARG A 41 2.03 12.60 7.10
N ALA A 42 2.46 11.37 6.79
CA ALA A 42 3.57 10.72 7.46
C ALA A 42 4.89 11.47 7.19
N GLN A 43 5.13 11.87 5.94
CA GLN A 43 6.30 12.65 5.54
C GLN A 43 6.38 13.98 6.31
N TYR A 44 5.26 14.68 6.47
CA TYR A 44 5.22 15.89 7.30
C TYR A 44 5.78 15.65 8.70
N TYR A 45 5.43 14.54 9.37
CA TYR A 45 5.97 14.25 10.70
C TYR A 45 7.43 13.79 10.66
N LEU A 46 7.87 13.09 9.62
CA LEU A 46 9.29 12.77 9.41
C LEU A 46 10.14 14.04 9.28
N ASP A 47 9.67 15.02 8.50
CA ASP A 47 10.35 16.30 8.30
C ASP A 47 10.48 17.11 9.62
N HIS A 48 9.59 16.84 10.58
CA HIS A 48 9.61 17.43 11.93
C HIS A 48 10.23 16.50 12.97
N HIS A 49 10.95 15.46 12.54
CA HIS A 49 11.65 14.49 13.41
C HIS A 49 10.74 13.70 14.37
N ASP A 50 9.45 13.56 14.05
CA ASP A 50 8.47 12.76 14.79
C ASP A 50 8.21 11.42 14.08
N LEU A 51 9.24 10.57 14.07
CA LEU A 51 9.15 9.22 13.52
C LEU A 51 8.02 8.37 14.15
N PRO A 52 7.78 8.38 15.47
CA PRO A 52 6.67 7.64 16.06
C PRO A 52 5.31 8.01 15.48
N ARG A 53 5.05 9.30 15.26
CA ARG A 53 3.78 9.73 14.64
C ARG A 53 3.69 9.34 13.17
N ALA A 54 4.79 9.44 12.42
CA ALA A 54 4.82 8.99 11.02
C ALA A 54 4.50 7.49 10.91
N ILE A 55 5.10 6.67 11.78
CA ILE A 55 4.80 5.23 11.87
C ILE A 55 3.31 5.01 12.17
N GLN A 56 2.77 5.67 13.20
CA GLN A 56 1.36 5.51 13.59
C GLN A 56 0.41 5.79 12.42
N ILE A 57 0.65 6.85 11.65
CA ILE A 57 -0.19 7.22 10.49
C ILE A 57 -0.17 6.11 9.43
N ARG A 58 1.01 5.57 9.11
CA ARG A 58 1.15 4.52 8.10
C ARG A 58 0.56 3.19 8.58
N GLU A 59 0.74 2.82 9.84
CA GLU A 59 0.13 1.62 10.44
C GLU A 59 -1.40 1.73 10.49
N ASP A 60 -1.95 2.85 10.95
CA ASP A 60 -3.40 3.09 11.00
C ASP A 60 -4.02 3.06 9.59
N CYS A 61 -3.30 3.58 8.60
CA CYS A 61 -3.69 3.53 7.19
C CYS A 61 -3.89 2.09 6.72
N VAL A 62 -2.86 1.25 6.89
CA VAL A 62 -2.86 -0.15 6.45
C VAL A 62 -3.86 -0.97 7.26
N ASN A 63 -3.92 -0.78 8.59
CA ASN A 63 -4.85 -1.53 9.45
C ASN A 63 -6.30 -1.39 9.01
N LYS A 64 -6.73 -0.19 8.57
CA LYS A 64 -8.08 0.01 8.03
C LYS A 64 -8.35 -0.81 6.76
N ILE A 65 -7.36 -0.94 5.88
CA ILE A 65 -7.48 -1.75 4.66
C ILE A 65 -7.48 -3.24 4.96
N ILE A 66 -6.64 -3.69 5.90
CA ILE A 66 -6.61 -5.10 6.31
C ILE A 66 -7.95 -5.55 6.89
N GLN A 67 -8.60 -4.69 7.67
CA GLN A 67 -9.92 -4.98 8.25
C GLN A 67 -11.10 -4.79 7.28
N ALA A 68 -10.87 -4.19 6.10
CA ALA A 68 -11.91 -3.99 5.10
C ALA A 68 -12.16 -5.25 4.25
N GLU A 69 -13.37 -5.34 3.70
CA GLU A 69 -13.75 -6.32 2.69
C GLU A 69 -13.24 -5.88 1.31
N VAL A 70 -11.94 -6.03 1.10
CA VAL A 70 -11.25 -5.72 -0.17
C VAL A 70 -10.41 -6.94 -0.64
N PRO A 71 -10.10 -7.04 -1.95
CA PRO A 71 -9.27 -8.14 -2.47
C PRO A 71 -7.94 -8.28 -1.74
N GLU A 72 -7.48 -9.52 -1.59
CA GLU A 72 -6.18 -9.81 -0.95
C GLU A 72 -5.02 -9.12 -1.66
N SER A 73 -5.07 -8.99 -2.99
CA SER A 73 -4.08 -8.26 -3.78
C SER A 73 -3.96 -6.78 -3.38
N VAL A 74 -5.07 -6.15 -2.96
CA VAL A 74 -5.10 -4.78 -2.45
C VAL A 74 -4.46 -4.74 -1.06
N LYS A 75 -4.84 -5.67 -0.16
CA LYS A 75 -4.21 -5.80 1.16
C LYS A 75 -2.70 -5.99 1.06
N GLY A 76 -2.26 -6.88 0.17
CA GLY A 76 -0.85 -7.13 -0.11
C GLY A 76 -0.11 -5.89 -0.62
N SER A 77 -0.74 -5.07 -1.46
CA SER A 77 -0.12 -3.82 -1.96
C SER A 77 0.07 -2.79 -0.83
N PHE A 78 -0.88 -2.66 0.10
CA PHE A 78 -0.73 -1.77 1.26
C PHE A 78 0.33 -2.26 2.26
N LEU A 79 0.39 -3.57 2.52
CA LEU A 79 1.45 -4.16 3.36
C LEU A 79 2.83 -3.99 2.72
N TYR A 80 2.91 -4.13 1.40
CA TYR A 80 4.14 -3.90 0.64
C TYR A 80 4.67 -2.48 0.85
N ASN A 81 3.81 -1.47 0.66
CA ASN A 81 4.18 -0.07 0.82
C ASN A 81 4.56 0.27 2.28
N LEU A 82 3.91 -0.35 3.27
CA LEU A 82 4.34 -0.21 4.67
C LEU A 82 5.68 -0.88 4.95
N ALA A 83 5.98 -2.01 4.30
CA ALA A 83 7.29 -2.63 4.36
C ALA A 83 8.37 -1.73 3.77
N CYS A 84 8.13 -1.10 2.61
CA CYS A 84 9.01 -0.11 2.02
C CYS A 84 9.27 1.07 2.97
N PHE A 85 8.20 1.65 3.52
CA PHE A 85 8.31 2.70 4.52
C PHE A 85 9.20 2.28 5.70
N TYR A 86 9.00 1.08 6.26
CA TYR A 86 9.84 0.58 7.34
C TYR A 86 11.30 0.37 6.93
N ALA A 87 11.56 -0.13 5.72
CA ALA A 87 12.91 -0.31 5.20
C ALA A 87 13.64 1.05 5.09
N MET A 88 12.96 2.09 4.60
CA MET A 88 13.51 3.45 4.53
C MET A 88 13.82 4.05 5.91
N GLN A 89 13.07 3.68 6.94
CA GLN A 89 13.32 4.08 8.33
C GLN A 89 14.25 3.12 9.09
N ASN A 90 14.94 2.22 8.38
CA ASN A 90 15.88 1.24 8.92
C ASN A 90 15.27 0.28 9.98
N GLN A 91 13.96 0.02 9.90
CA GLN A 91 13.22 -0.93 10.74
C GLN A 91 13.12 -2.29 10.01
N LEU A 92 14.28 -2.91 9.78
CA LEU A 92 14.43 -3.98 8.80
C LEU A 92 13.68 -5.27 9.17
N GLU A 93 13.56 -5.59 10.46
CA GLU A 93 12.83 -6.76 10.93
C GLU A 93 11.34 -6.63 10.59
N LYS A 94 10.73 -5.48 10.93
CA LYS A 94 9.33 -5.18 10.62
C LYS A 94 9.09 -5.17 9.11
N ALA A 95 9.98 -4.51 8.36
CA ALA A 95 9.91 -4.46 6.91
C ALA A 95 9.93 -5.87 6.29
N THR A 96 10.82 -6.74 6.77
CA THR A 96 10.94 -8.12 6.25
C THR A 96 9.69 -8.94 6.52
N THR A 97 9.15 -8.89 7.74
CA THR A 97 7.92 -9.61 8.10
C THR A 97 6.74 -9.17 7.23
N LEU A 98 6.53 -7.86 7.09
CA LEU A 98 5.43 -7.33 6.29
C LEU A 98 5.61 -7.60 4.79
N LEU A 99 6.84 -7.54 4.28
CA LEU A 99 7.13 -7.86 2.89
C LEU A 99 6.78 -9.32 2.57
N GLN A 100 7.10 -10.26 3.47
CA GLN A 100 6.74 -11.68 3.27
C GLN A 100 5.22 -11.88 3.20
N GLU A 101 4.47 -11.23 4.10
CA GLU A 101 3.01 -11.27 4.09
C GLU A 101 2.45 -10.63 2.81
N ALA A 102 2.96 -9.46 2.43
CA ALA A 102 2.58 -8.75 1.22
C ALA A 102 2.77 -9.61 -0.04
N LEU A 103 3.92 -10.27 -0.19
CA LEU A 103 4.24 -11.13 -1.33
C LEU A 103 3.44 -12.45 -1.35
N THR A 104 2.86 -12.83 -0.21
CA THR A 104 1.94 -13.98 -0.11
C THR A 104 0.56 -13.57 -0.63
N LEU A 105 0.06 -12.40 -0.23
CA LEU A 105 -1.26 -11.88 -0.64
C LEU A 105 -1.28 -11.30 -2.06
N ALA A 106 -0.14 -10.76 -2.52
CA ALA A 106 0.01 -10.18 -3.85
C ALA A 106 1.26 -10.73 -4.56
N PRO A 107 1.25 -12.00 -5.03
CA PRO A 107 2.42 -12.63 -5.64
C PRO A 107 3.01 -11.89 -6.86
N ARG A 108 2.19 -11.10 -7.56
CA ARG A 108 2.62 -10.25 -8.68
C ARG A 108 3.72 -9.24 -8.29
N LEU A 109 3.80 -8.87 -7.01
CA LEU A 109 4.80 -7.92 -6.51
C LEU A 109 6.19 -8.54 -6.34
N LYS A 110 6.33 -9.88 -6.46
CA LYS A 110 7.61 -10.56 -6.25
C LYS A 110 8.68 -10.07 -7.22
N GLU A 111 8.37 -10.00 -8.51
CA GLU A 111 9.32 -9.56 -9.52
C GLU A 111 9.72 -8.09 -9.32
N TRP A 112 8.74 -7.23 -9.04
CA TRP A 112 8.97 -5.82 -8.73
C TRP A 112 9.87 -5.63 -7.50
N SER A 113 9.63 -6.43 -6.44
CA SER A 113 10.37 -6.37 -5.18
C SER A 113 11.85 -6.66 -5.27
N LEU A 114 12.31 -7.28 -6.37
CA LEU A 114 13.73 -7.53 -6.60
C LEU A 114 14.49 -6.27 -7.02
N ASN A 115 13.80 -5.27 -7.55
CA ASN A 115 14.41 -4.06 -8.10
C ASN A 115 13.96 -2.76 -7.41
N ASP A 116 12.93 -2.81 -6.58
CA ASP A 116 12.44 -1.66 -5.81
C ASP A 116 13.58 -0.98 -4.99
N PRO A 117 13.91 0.30 -5.22
CA PRO A 117 14.98 0.98 -4.49
C PRO A 117 14.69 1.13 -2.99
N GLU A 118 13.43 1.22 -2.56
CA GLU A 118 13.06 1.40 -1.15
C GLU A 118 13.35 0.14 -0.32
N LEU A 119 13.34 -1.02 -0.97
CA LEU A 119 13.67 -2.31 -0.36
C LEU A 119 15.15 -2.68 -0.47
N ALA A 120 16.01 -1.81 -1.03
CA ALA A 120 17.42 -2.12 -1.24
C ALA A 120 18.15 -2.51 0.06
N ALA A 121 17.72 -1.99 1.21
CA ALA A 121 18.27 -2.34 2.52
C ALA A 121 18.01 -3.80 2.94
N LEU A 122 16.97 -4.45 2.40
CA LEU A 122 16.57 -5.83 2.75
C LEU A 122 17.25 -6.90 1.90
N ARG A 123 17.99 -6.53 0.85
CA ARG A 123 18.65 -7.47 -0.07
C ARG A 123 20.08 -7.84 0.35
N LYS A 124 20.51 -7.38 1.52
CA LYS A 124 21.88 -7.51 2.00
C LYS A 124 22.13 -8.83 2.72
#